data_AF-A0A934K395-F1
#
_entry.id   AF-A0A934K395-F1
#
_cell.length_a   1.000
_cell.length_b   1.000
_cell.length_c   1.000
_cell.angle_alpha   90.00
_cell.angle_beta   90.00
_cell.angle_gamma   90.00
#
_symmetry.space_group_name_H-M   'P 1'
#
loop_
_entity.id
_entity.type
_entity.pdbx_description
1 polymer ?
#
loop_
_entity_poly.entity_id
_entity_poly.type
_entity_poly.pdbx_seq_one_letter_code
_entity_poly.pdbx_strand_id
1 'polypeptide(L)' 'MRLRQVCADGANWIATVVRRHCPQAHLALDPFHVVKWATEAVC' A
#
# COMPACT_ATOMS: atom_id res chain seq x y z
N MET A 1 18.92 2.05 -11.03
CA MET A 1 18.31 1.97 -9.68
C MET A 1 16.88 1.47 -9.85
N ARG A 2 16.39 0.51 -9.04
CA ARG A 2 15.06 -0.14 -9.22
C ARG A 2 14.27 -0.14 -7.91
N LEU A 3 12.98 0.20 -7.97
CA LEU A 3 12.07 0.18 -6.82
C LEU A 3 11.91 -1.26 -6.28
N ARG A 4 12.09 -1.43 -4.97
CA ARG A 4 12.03 -2.74 -4.27
C ARG A 4 10.80 -2.89 -3.37
N GLN A 5 10.28 -1.79 -2.84
CA GLN A 5 9.13 -1.79 -1.94
C GLN A 5 8.23 -0.59 -2.26
N VAL A 6 6.93 -0.80 -2.04
CA VAL A 6 5.89 0.22 -2.10
C VAL A 6 5.02 0.01 -0.86
N CYS A 7 4.89 1.04 -0.03
CA CYS A 7 3.86 1.12 1.01
C CYS A 7 2.80 2.11 0.54
N ALA A 8 1.53 1.73 0.59
CA ALA A 8 0.45 2.57 0.10
C ALA A 8 -0.86 2.31 0.85
N ASP A 9 -1.86 3.14 0.56
CA ASP A 9 -3.22 2.88 1.03
C ASP A 9 -3.83 1.62 0.38
N GLY A 10 -4.99 1.21 0.89
CA GLY A 10 -5.68 -0.03 0.52
C GLY A 10 -6.56 0.07 -0.73
N ALA A 11 -6.51 1.15 -1.50
CA ALA A 11 -7.33 1.29 -2.68
C ALA A 11 -6.94 0.27 -3.76
N ASN A 12 -7.92 -0.49 -4.25
CA ASN A 12 -7.70 -1.61 -5.18
C ASN A 12 -6.90 -1.25 -6.44
N TRP A 13 -7.02 -0.02 -6.93
CA TRP A 13 -6.33 0.42 -8.14
C TRP A 13 -4.81 0.49 -7.97
N ILE A 14 -4.31 0.70 -6.74
CA ILE A 14 -2.87 0.83 -6.45
C ILE A 14 -2.15 -0.48 -6.78
N ALA A 15 -2.74 -1.62 -6.42
CA ALA A 15 -2.16 -2.92 -6.72
C ALA A 15 -2.04 -3.16 -8.23
N THR A 16 -2.98 -2.65 -9.04
CA THR A 16 -2.93 -2.71 -10.50
C THR A 16 -1.79 -1.85 -11.06
N VAL A 17 -1.62 -0.62 -10.57
CA VAL A 17 -0.55 0.29 -11.00
C VAL A 17 0.82 -0.25 -10.60
N VAL A 18 0.99 -0.70 -9.36
CA VAL A 18 2.27 -1.25 -8.88
C VAL A 18 2.66 -2.49 -9.68
N ARG A 19 1.73 -3.41 -9.96
CA ARG A 19 2.01 -4.58 -10.80
C ARG A 19 2.40 -4.21 -12.23
N ARG A 20 1.81 -3.14 -12.79
CA ARG A 20 2.11 -2.68 -14.16
C ARG A 20 3.49 -2.03 -14.27
N HIS A 21 3.86 -1.20 -13.31
CA HIS A 21 5.07 -0.36 -13.41
C HIS A 21 6.27 -0.90 -12.61
N CYS A 22 6.02 -1.64 -11.54
CA CYS A 22 7.03 -2.15 -10.61
C CYS A 22 6.73 -3.60 -10.19
N PRO A 23 6.62 -4.55 -11.13
CA PRO A 23 6.24 -5.94 -10.82
C PRO A 23 7.18 -6.64 -9.84
N GLN A 24 8.43 -6.18 -9.74
CA GLN A 24 9.41 -6.71 -8.77
C GLN A 24 9.22 -6.21 -7.34
N ALA A 25 8.43 -5.17 -7.12
CA ALA A 25 8.36 -4.49 -5.84
C ALA A 25 7.36 -5.17 -4.91
N HIS A 26 7.72 -5.35 -3.64
CA HIS A 26 6.77 -5.79 -2.63
C HIS A 26 5.81 -4.65 -2.30
N LEU A 27 4.51 -4.90 -2.42
CA LEU A 27 3.45 -3.98 -2.02
C LEU A 27 2.98 -4.34 -0.60
N ALA A 28 3.04 -3.37 0.31
CA ALA A 28 2.53 -3.46 1.67
C ALA A 28 1.49 -2.36 1.94
N LEU A 29 0.57 -2.61 2.87
CA LEU A 29 -0.27 -1.56 3.44
C LEU A 29 0.59 -0.62 4.26
N ASP A 30 0.39 0.69 4.10
CA ASP A 30 1.13 1.62 4.93
C ASP A 30 0.57 1.71 6.37
N PRO A 31 1.44 1.84 7.39
CA PRO A 31 1.02 1.87 8.79
C PRO A 31 0.12 3.05 9.17
N PHE A 32 0.23 4.19 8.48
CA PHE A 32 -0.59 5.37 8.79
C PHE A 32 -2.07 5.10 8.49
N HIS A 33 -2.38 4.54 7.31
CA HIS A 33 -3.75 4.17 6.99
C HIS A 33 -4.28 3.05 7.89
N VAL A 34 -3.45 2.05 8.21
CA VAL A 34 -3.83 0.97 9.12
C VAL A 34 -4.21 1.51 10.50
N VAL A 35 -3.40 2.40 11.08
CA VAL A 35 -3.69 3.01 12.39
C VAL A 35 -4.94 3.90 12.31
N LYS A 36 -5.06 4.74 11.27
CA LYS A 36 -6.24 5.60 11.07
C LYS A 36 -7.53 4.79 11.04
N TRP A 37 -7.59 3.73 10.24
CA TRP A 37 -8.78 2.87 10.15
C TRP A 37 -9.04 2.10 11.45
N ALA A 38 -7.98 1.61 12.11
CA ALA A 38 -8.13 0.95 13.40
C ALA A 38 -8.72 1.92 14.44
N THR A 39 -8.22 3.16 14.52
CA THR A 39 -8.78 4.19 15.41
C THR A 39 -10.22 4.52 15.06
N GLU A 40 -10.56 4.71 13.77
CA GLU A 40 -11.94 4.94 13.32
C GLU A 40 -12.89 3.79 13.61
N ALA A 41 -12.38 2.55 13.69
CA ALA A 41 -13.20 1.36 13.94
C ALA A 41 -13.46 1.09 15.44
N VAL A 42 -12.60 1.59 16.33
CA VAL A 42 -12.66 1.29 17.78
C VAL A 42 -13.03 2.49 18.66
N CYS A 43 -13.08 3.70 18.12
CA CYS A 43 -13.54 4.92 18.79
C CYS A 43 -14.93 5.32 18.28
#